data_AF-A0A7W0G2C2-F1
#
_entry.id   AF-A0A7W0G2C2-F1
#
_cell.length_a   1.000
_cell.length_b   1.000
_cell.length_c   1.000
_cell.angle_alpha   90.00
_cell.angle_beta   90.00
_cell.angle_gamma   90.00
#
_symmetry.space_group_name_H-M   'P 1'
#
loop_
_entity.id
_entity.type
_entity.pdbx_description
1 polymer ?
#
loop_
_entity_poly.entity_id
_entity_poly.type
_entity_poly.pdbx_seq_one_letter_code
_entity_poly.pdbx_strand_id
1 'polypeptide(L)'
;FRFRSRRRWRELFGLFSQPYPQSYQPEPTSRAFVLHLGAWYAQAHPAEDFAETFAVWLASPSARWRRRYTGWAALQKLEYVNRLAEGVAGLAPKNRRRDVVRPLSELTMTLREHYRRKREYYAVGLPTNYDRDLKRLFPAESKGHVTAANFLRGVRRELVQAVAEGTGVHQYTIDQILLKMIDRCKILRLRLATTEEQVARRVLVMLTVQTANVIHTGYHRIAL
;
A
#
# COMPACT_ATOMS: atom_id res chain seq x y z
N PHE A 1 2.39 18.27 -21.25
CA PHE A 1 1.24 19.18 -21.03
C PHE A 1 1.30 20.06 -19.76
N ARG A 2 2.39 20.06 -18.96
CA ARG A 2 2.58 20.94 -17.77
C ARG A 2 1.39 20.95 -16.78
N PHE A 3 0.78 19.79 -16.52
CA PHE A 3 -0.41 19.70 -15.66
C PHE A 3 -0.17 20.19 -14.23
N ARG A 4 1.00 19.89 -13.66
CA ARG A 4 1.40 20.26 -12.29
C ARG A 4 1.40 21.76 -11.97
N SER A 5 1.43 22.64 -12.97
CA SER A 5 1.40 24.10 -12.73
C SER A 5 -0.02 24.67 -12.65
N ARG A 6 -1.06 23.88 -13.00
CA ARG A 6 -2.45 24.34 -12.97
C ARG A 6 -2.90 24.54 -11.52
N ARG A 7 -3.64 25.63 -11.25
CA ARG A 7 -4.20 25.93 -9.92
C ARG A 7 -5.01 24.75 -9.36
N ARG A 8 -5.94 24.21 -10.15
CA ARG A 8 -6.77 23.08 -9.73
C ARG A 8 -5.98 21.81 -9.42
N TRP A 9 -4.85 21.59 -10.10
CA TRP A 9 -3.97 20.46 -9.78
C TRP A 9 -3.40 20.63 -8.37
N ARG A 10 -2.90 21.84 -8.05
CA ARG A 10 -2.32 22.14 -6.72
C ARG A 10 -3.35 22.07 -5.59
N GLU A 11 -4.58 22.50 -5.84
CA GLU A 11 -5.68 22.40 -4.87
C GLU A 11 -6.04 20.94 -4.53
N LEU A 12 -5.97 20.04 -5.52
CA LEU A 12 -6.36 18.64 -5.34
C LEU A 12 -5.23 17.75 -4.81
N PHE A 13 -4.01 17.93 -5.33
CA PHE A 13 -2.88 17.04 -5.03
C PHE A 13 -1.85 17.66 -4.08
N GLY A 14 -1.80 18.99 -3.95
CA GLY A 14 -0.76 19.72 -3.22
C GLY A 14 0.35 20.27 -4.12
N LEU A 15 1.49 20.64 -3.54
CA LEU A 15 2.59 21.25 -4.29
C LEU A 15 3.54 20.17 -4.83
N PHE A 16 3.68 20.09 -6.16
CA PHE A 16 4.60 19.12 -6.80
C PHE A 16 6.07 19.33 -6.39
N SER A 17 6.45 20.55 -6.03
CA SER A 17 7.82 20.92 -5.63
C SER A 17 8.14 20.59 -4.18
N GLN A 18 7.23 19.92 -3.46
CA GLN A 18 7.55 19.45 -2.12
C GLN A 18 8.75 18.50 -2.17
N PRO A 19 9.66 18.55 -1.18
CA PRO A 19 10.71 17.55 -1.08
C PRO A 19 10.08 16.19 -0.77
N TYR A 20 10.58 15.15 -1.41
CA TYR A 20 10.18 13.78 -1.05
C TYR A 20 10.61 13.50 0.40
N PRO A 21 9.69 13.03 1.26
CA PRO A 21 10.06 12.66 2.61
C PRO A 21 10.89 11.38 2.61
N GLN A 22 11.78 11.21 3.58
CA GLN A 22 12.51 9.95 3.76
C GLN A 22 11.58 8.82 4.24
N SER A 23 10.52 9.17 4.96
CA SER A 23 9.47 8.24 5.36
C SER A 23 8.13 8.95 5.51
N TYR A 24 7.04 8.22 5.32
CA TYR A 24 5.68 8.73 5.53
C TYR A 24 4.89 7.77 6.42
N GLN A 25 3.95 8.33 7.17
CA GLN A 25 3.02 7.54 7.98
C GLN A 25 1.65 7.60 7.31
N PRO A 26 1.17 6.53 6.69
CA PRO A 26 -0.10 6.58 6.01
C PRO A 26 -1.25 6.58 7.02
N GLU A 27 -2.33 7.26 6.64
CA GLU A 27 -3.62 7.24 7.29
C GLU A 27 -4.52 6.20 6.58
N PRO A 28 -4.72 5.00 7.15
CA PRO A 28 -5.35 3.89 6.44
C PRO A 28 -6.84 4.07 6.17
N THR A 29 -7.48 4.92 6.95
CA THR A 29 -8.90 5.28 6.87
C THR A 29 -9.15 6.46 5.93
N SER A 30 -8.08 7.11 5.43
CA SER A 30 -8.19 8.29 4.59
C SER A 30 -8.91 7.98 3.29
N ARG A 31 -10.00 8.71 3.03
CA ARG A 31 -10.76 8.64 1.77
C ARG A 31 -10.32 9.70 0.76
N ALA A 32 -9.27 10.44 1.07
CA ALA A 32 -8.73 11.48 0.20
C ALA A 32 -7.89 10.93 -0.96
N PHE A 33 -7.45 9.67 -0.88
CA PHE A 33 -6.50 9.07 -1.82
C PHE A 33 -7.09 7.85 -2.51
N VAL A 34 -6.64 7.59 -3.72
CA VAL A 34 -6.94 6.33 -4.40
C VAL A 34 -6.11 5.18 -3.81
N LEU A 35 -6.60 3.95 -3.96
CA LEU A 35 -5.93 2.73 -3.52
C LEU A 35 -5.54 1.89 -4.74
N HIS A 36 -4.28 2.00 -5.16
CA HIS A 36 -3.72 1.27 -6.29
C HIS A 36 -2.49 0.43 -5.90
N LEU A 37 -1.33 1.03 -5.67
CA LEU A 37 -0.17 0.34 -5.11
C LEU A 37 -0.38 0.04 -3.63
N GLY A 38 0.39 -0.91 -3.10
CA GLY A 38 0.43 -1.26 -1.68
C GLY A 38 0.89 -0.10 -0.79
N ALA A 39 0.75 -0.27 0.52
CA ALA A 39 1.27 0.64 1.53
C ALA A 39 0.81 2.11 1.42
N TRP A 40 -0.39 2.37 0.88
CA TRP A 40 -0.97 3.71 0.71
C TRP A 40 -0.04 4.70 0.01
N TYR A 41 0.67 4.22 -1.02
CA TYR A 41 1.73 4.98 -1.70
C TYR A 41 1.27 6.33 -2.26
N ALA A 42 -0.02 6.47 -2.62
CA ALA A 42 -0.61 7.75 -3.00
C ALA A 42 -0.47 8.85 -1.92
N GLN A 43 -0.29 8.49 -0.65
CA GLN A 43 -0.10 9.43 0.46
C GLN A 43 1.35 9.90 0.62
N ALA A 44 2.29 9.30 -0.10
CA ALA A 44 3.72 9.56 0.08
C ALA A 44 4.14 10.97 -0.35
N HIS A 45 3.57 11.46 -1.46
CA HIS A 45 3.92 12.76 -2.05
C HIS A 45 2.86 13.18 -3.09
N PRO A 46 2.61 14.49 -3.32
CA PRO A 46 1.66 14.98 -4.33
C PRO A 46 1.83 14.41 -5.75
N ALA A 47 3.08 14.12 -6.13
CA ALA A 47 3.37 13.49 -7.41
C ALA A 47 2.90 12.02 -7.46
N GLU A 48 3.04 11.29 -6.35
CA GLU A 48 2.59 9.89 -6.25
C GLU A 48 1.07 9.81 -6.19
N ASP A 49 0.40 10.72 -5.48
CA ASP A 49 -1.06 10.82 -5.47
C ASP A 49 -1.61 11.00 -6.89
N PHE A 50 -1.01 11.90 -7.68
CA PHE A 50 -1.38 12.08 -9.08
C PHE A 50 -1.07 10.86 -9.94
N ALA A 51 0.10 10.24 -9.78
CA ALA A 51 0.50 9.07 -10.54
C ALA A 51 -0.44 7.87 -10.27
N GLU A 52 -0.76 7.63 -9.01
CA GLU A 52 -1.69 6.59 -8.57
C GLU A 52 -3.12 6.88 -9.08
N THR A 53 -3.58 8.13 -8.98
CA THR A 53 -4.89 8.55 -9.51
C THR A 53 -4.95 8.33 -11.03
N PHE A 54 -3.88 8.68 -11.74
CA PHE A 54 -3.76 8.46 -13.17
C PHE A 54 -3.78 6.96 -13.52
N ALA A 55 -3.06 6.13 -12.75
CA ALA A 55 -3.03 4.69 -12.95
C ALA A 55 -4.42 4.07 -12.74
N VAL A 56 -5.16 4.45 -11.70
CA VAL A 56 -6.55 4.00 -11.48
C VAL A 56 -7.47 4.44 -12.59
N TRP A 57 -7.36 5.70 -13.03
CA TRP A 57 -8.15 6.23 -14.14
C TRP A 57 -7.90 5.47 -15.44
N LEU A 58 -6.63 5.15 -15.73
CA LEU A 58 -6.23 4.44 -16.95
C LEU A 58 -6.62 2.95 -16.92
N ALA A 59 -6.48 2.30 -15.77
CA ALA A 59 -6.66 0.85 -15.62
C ALA A 59 -8.14 0.40 -15.60
N SER A 60 -9.11 1.32 -15.53
CA SER A 60 -10.52 0.94 -15.38
C SER A 60 -11.49 1.92 -16.05
N PRO A 61 -12.58 1.43 -16.67
CA PRO A 61 -13.63 2.28 -17.21
C PRO A 61 -14.20 3.24 -16.16
N SER A 62 -14.66 4.39 -16.63
CA SER A 62 -15.05 5.48 -15.74
C SER A 62 -16.22 5.17 -14.81
N ALA A 63 -17.18 4.34 -15.26
CA ALA A 63 -18.26 3.85 -14.41
C ALA A 63 -17.75 3.04 -13.20
N ARG A 64 -16.67 2.25 -13.37
CA ARG A 64 -16.15 1.36 -12.31
C ARG A 64 -15.49 2.15 -11.20
N TRP A 65 -14.62 3.11 -11.52
CA TRP A 65 -13.98 3.91 -10.48
C TRP A 65 -14.94 4.92 -9.84
N ARG A 66 -15.93 5.45 -10.58
CA ARG A 66 -16.98 6.28 -9.98
C ARG A 66 -17.72 5.54 -8.89
N ARG A 67 -18.17 4.31 -9.17
CA ARG A 67 -18.84 3.46 -8.19
C ARG A 67 -17.94 3.09 -7.01
N ARG A 68 -16.66 2.78 -7.27
CA ARG A 68 -15.70 2.36 -6.22
C ARG A 68 -15.39 3.49 -5.24
N TYR A 69 -15.28 4.73 -5.72
CA TYR A 69 -14.89 5.88 -4.92
C TYR A 69 -16.07 6.79 -4.58
N THR A 70 -17.32 6.31 -4.69
CA THR A 70 -18.50 7.08 -4.27
C THR A 70 -18.37 7.53 -2.81
N GLY A 71 -18.54 8.83 -2.56
CA GLY A 71 -18.40 9.42 -1.22
C GLY A 71 -16.96 9.60 -0.74
N TRP A 72 -15.95 9.36 -1.58
CA TRP A 72 -14.55 9.60 -1.28
C TRP A 72 -14.08 10.91 -1.92
N ALA A 73 -13.25 11.69 -1.23
CA ALA A 73 -12.66 12.90 -1.80
C ALA A 73 -11.71 12.57 -2.98
N ALA A 74 -11.14 11.36 -3.02
CA ALA A 74 -10.37 10.85 -4.15
C ALA A 74 -11.16 10.84 -5.48
N LEU A 75 -12.49 10.75 -5.43
CA LEU A 75 -13.33 10.78 -6.63
C LEU A 75 -13.17 12.09 -7.41
N GLN A 76 -13.05 13.22 -6.70
CA GLN A 76 -12.84 14.53 -7.33
C GLN A 76 -11.51 14.57 -8.11
N LYS A 77 -10.49 13.86 -7.62
CA LYS A 77 -9.18 13.73 -8.28
C LYS A 77 -9.31 12.90 -9.57
N LEU A 78 -10.04 11.78 -9.52
CA LEU A 78 -10.30 10.93 -10.68
C LEU A 78 -11.09 11.67 -11.77
N GLU A 79 -12.14 12.39 -11.39
CA GLU A 79 -12.91 13.21 -12.32
C GLU A 79 -12.09 14.35 -12.91
N TYR A 80 -11.21 14.95 -12.11
CA TYR A 80 -10.29 15.96 -12.59
C TYR A 80 -9.31 15.39 -13.63
N VAL A 81 -8.72 14.22 -13.38
CA VAL A 81 -7.85 13.53 -14.36
C VAL A 81 -8.62 13.20 -15.63
N ASN A 82 -9.87 12.73 -15.52
CA ASN A 82 -10.73 12.44 -16.67
C ASN A 82 -10.92 13.67 -17.57
N ARG A 83 -11.38 14.79 -17.00
CA ARG A 83 -11.55 16.05 -17.74
C ARG A 83 -10.24 16.58 -18.32
N LEU A 84 -9.15 16.38 -17.58
CA LEU A 84 -7.82 16.82 -18.00
C LEU A 84 -7.31 16.02 -19.20
N ALA A 85 -7.58 14.72 -19.25
CA ALA A 85 -7.25 13.85 -20.37
C ALA A 85 -8.12 14.16 -21.60
N GLU A 86 -9.43 14.29 -21.42
CA GLU A 86 -10.38 14.70 -22.49
C GLU A 86 -9.95 16.03 -23.11
N GLY A 87 -9.60 17.03 -22.28
CA GLY A 87 -9.17 18.35 -22.74
C GLY A 87 -7.79 18.40 -23.42
N VAL A 88 -7.04 17.29 -23.47
CA VAL A 88 -5.79 17.21 -24.23
C VAL A 88 -5.80 16.15 -25.33
N ALA A 89 -6.91 15.43 -25.50
CA ALA A 89 -7.05 14.44 -26.54
C ALA A 89 -6.81 15.09 -27.92
N GLY A 90 -5.92 14.49 -28.71
CA GLY A 90 -5.55 15.00 -30.04
C GLY A 90 -4.59 16.20 -30.05
N LEU A 91 -4.21 16.75 -28.89
CA LEU A 91 -3.27 17.89 -28.83
C LEU A 91 -1.82 17.41 -28.74
N ALA A 92 -0.89 18.21 -29.28
CA ALA A 92 0.54 17.97 -29.09
C ALA A 92 1.02 18.43 -27.70
N PRO A 93 1.94 17.71 -27.04
CA PRO A 93 2.49 18.13 -25.75
C PRO A 93 3.30 19.43 -25.87
N LYS A 94 2.95 20.42 -25.04
CA LYS A 94 3.71 21.70 -24.92
C LYS A 94 5.15 21.53 -24.42
N ASN A 95 5.48 20.43 -23.78
CA ASN A 95 6.85 20.15 -23.34
C ASN A 95 7.44 19.09 -24.27
N ARG A 96 8.48 19.47 -25.03
CA ARG A 96 9.23 18.59 -25.93
C ARG A 96 10.62 18.25 -25.40
N ARG A 97 10.96 18.67 -24.18
CA ARG A 97 12.24 18.29 -23.56
C ARG A 97 12.33 16.77 -23.41
N ARG A 98 13.49 16.24 -23.70
CA ARG A 98 13.85 14.81 -23.58
C ARG A 98 14.88 14.62 -22.48
N ASP A 99 14.60 15.19 -21.31
CA ASP A 99 15.50 15.08 -20.16
C ASP A 99 15.63 13.60 -19.77
N VAL A 100 16.85 13.08 -19.67
CA VAL A 100 17.11 11.72 -19.21
C VAL A 100 17.22 11.75 -17.69
N VAL A 101 16.23 11.17 -17.00
CA VAL A 101 16.21 11.09 -15.54
C VAL A 101 16.96 9.84 -15.10
N ARG A 102 18.09 10.03 -14.38
CA ARG A 102 18.97 8.96 -13.89
C ARG A 102 19.43 8.00 -15.00
N PRO A 103 20.32 8.45 -15.91
CA PRO A 103 20.82 7.60 -16.98
C PRO A 103 21.51 6.35 -16.43
N LEU A 104 21.39 5.24 -17.15
CA LEU A 104 21.95 3.96 -16.72
C LEU A 104 23.47 4.01 -16.56
N SER A 105 24.15 4.86 -17.35
CA SER A 105 25.60 5.10 -17.25
C SER A 105 26.04 5.66 -15.90
N GLU A 106 25.15 6.32 -15.15
CA GLU A 106 25.43 6.82 -13.80
C GLU A 106 25.20 5.75 -12.71
N LEU A 107 24.67 4.58 -13.06
CA LEU A 107 24.42 3.49 -12.11
C LEU A 107 25.71 2.68 -11.85
N THR A 108 26.54 3.17 -10.95
CA THR A 108 27.81 2.51 -10.56
C THR A 108 27.67 1.51 -9.41
N MET A 109 26.51 1.49 -8.74
CA MET A 109 26.28 0.67 -7.55
C MET A 109 26.08 -0.80 -7.93
N THR A 110 26.83 -1.69 -7.27
CA THR A 110 26.63 -3.13 -7.42
C THR A 110 25.34 -3.59 -6.76
N LEU A 111 24.80 -4.73 -7.22
CA LEU A 111 23.62 -5.35 -6.61
C LEU A 111 23.86 -5.67 -5.11
N ARG A 112 25.08 -6.06 -4.74
CA ARG A 112 25.46 -6.35 -3.35
C ARG A 112 25.36 -5.10 -2.48
N GLU A 113 25.92 -3.99 -2.93
CA GLU A 113 25.88 -2.71 -2.21
C GLU A 113 24.46 -2.18 -2.09
N HIS A 114 23.66 -2.32 -3.15
CA HIS A 114 22.24 -1.98 -3.14
C HIS A 114 21.52 -2.73 -2.00
N TYR A 115 21.64 -4.05 -1.94
CA TYR A 115 20.96 -4.84 -0.91
C TYR A 115 21.53 -4.60 0.50
N ARG A 116 22.83 -4.29 0.63
CA ARG A 116 23.41 -3.90 1.93
C ARG A 116 22.77 -2.59 2.43
N ARG A 117 22.80 -1.53 1.62
CA ARG A 117 22.19 -0.24 1.95
C ARG A 117 20.69 -0.38 2.22
N LYS A 118 19.99 -1.17 1.40
CA LYS A 118 18.57 -1.45 1.56
C LYS A 118 18.28 -2.12 2.91
N ARG A 119 19.07 -3.12 3.30
CA ARG A 119 18.92 -3.76 4.62
C ARG A 119 19.17 -2.79 5.76
N GLU A 120 20.22 -1.99 5.68
CA GLU A 120 20.54 -0.97 6.71
C GLU A 120 19.40 0.06 6.85
N TYR A 121 18.89 0.56 5.72
CA TYR A 121 17.81 1.55 5.67
C TYR A 121 16.49 1.02 6.22
N TYR A 122 16.12 -0.23 5.92
CA TYR A 122 14.87 -0.85 6.37
C TYR A 122 14.99 -1.66 7.67
N ALA A 123 16.18 -1.80 8.26
CA ALA A 123 16.39 -2.51 9.53
C ALA A 123 15.75 -1.78 10.72
N VAL A 124 15.47 -0.48 10.57
CA VAL A 124 14.90 0.39 11.60
C VAL A 124 13.42 0.62 11.29
N GLY A 125 12.51 -0.13 11.92
CA GLY A 125 11.08 0.26 11.94
C GLY A 125 10.03 -0.82 11.70
N LEU A 126 10.37 -2.10 11.66
CA LEU A 126 9.34 -3.14 11.76
C LEU A 126 8.84 -3.21 13.21
N PRO A 127 7.55 -2.98 13.48
CA PRO A 127 7.06 -3.05 14.84
C PRO A 127 7.20 -4.50 15.33
N THR A 128 7.96 -4.65 16.41
CA THR A 128 8.33 -5.90 17.09
C THR A 128 7.13 -6.66 17.66
N ASN A 129 5.92 -6.07 17.61
CA ASN A 129 4.68 -6.67 18.11
C ASN A 129 4.19 -7.83 17.23
N TYR A 130 4.25 -7.73 15.90
CA TYR A 130 3.76 -8.77 15.00
C TYR A 130 4.48 -10.09 15.21
N ASP A 131 5.80 -10.08 15.36
CA ASP A 131 6.59 -11.28 15.53
C ASP A 131 6.22 -12.07 16.78
N ARG A 132 6.02 -11.36 17.90
CA ARG A 132 5.64 -11.98 19.17
C ARG A 132 4.27 -12.63 19.04
N ASP A 133 3.31 -11.91 18.48
CA ASP A 133 1.94 -12.39 18.35
C ASP A 133 1.85 -13.54 17.33
N LEU A 134 2.60 -13.47 16.22
CA LEU A 134 2.71 -14.54 15.23
C LEU A 134 3.38 -15.79 15.81
N LYS A 135 4.43 -15.66 16.63
CA LYS A 135 5.06 -16.81 17.31
C LYS A 135 4.12 -17.47 18.32
N ARG A 136 3.21 -16.72 18.93
CA ARG A 136 2.14 -17.29 19.79
C ARG A 136 1.11 -18.06 18.97
N LEU A 137 0.76 -17.57 17.78
CA LEU A 137 -0.17 -18.26 16.88
C LEU A 137 0.44 -19.49 16.21
N PHE A 138 1.71 -19.41 15.85
CA PHE A 138 2.47 -20.45 15.15
C PHE A 138 3.74 -20.77 15.93
N PRO A 139 3.67 -21.67 16.93
CA PRO A 139 4.83 -22.08 17.71
C PRO A 139 5.97 -22.58 16.81
N ALA A 140 7.18 -22.06 17.02
CA ALA A 140 8.35 -22.33 16.18
C ALA A 140 8.81 -23.80 16.21
N GLU A 141 8.46 -24.53 17.27
CA GLU A 141 8.75 -25.96 17.43
C GLU A 141 7.82 -26.87 16.60
N SER A 142 6.82 -26.30 15.92
CA SER A 142 5.92 -27.08 15.09
C SER A 142 6.61 -27.69 13.87
N LYS A 143 6.51 -29.01 13.76
CA LYS A 143 6.96 -29.79 12.59
C LYS A 143 5.87 -29.94 11.51
N GLY A 144 4.79 -29.16 11.57
CA GLY A 144 3.70 -29.25 10.60
C GLY A 144 4.18 -29.06 9.16
N HIS A 145 3.66 -29.86 8.22
CA HIS A 145 4.09 -29.80 6.81
C HIS A 145 3.72 -28.47 6.14
N VAL A 146 2.59 -27.88 6.52
CA VAL A 146 2.06 -26.63 5.95
C VAL A 146 2.72 -25.40 6.59
N THR A 147 3.31 -24.55 5.75
CA THR A 147 3.84 -23.26 6.21
C THR A 147 2.71 -22.30 6.56
N ALA A 148 2.87 -21.51 7.62
CA ALA A 148 1.91 -20.48 8.02
C ALA A 148 1.61 -19.50 6.88
N ALA A 149 2.63 -19.14 6.10
CA ALA A 149 2.48 -18.24 4.97
C ALA A 149 1.58 -18.80 3.85
N ASN A 150 1.59 -20.11 3.59
CA ASN A 150 0.72 -20.72 2.58
C ASN A 150 -0.72 -20.85 3.08
N PHE A 151 -0.90 -21.27 4.32
CA PHE A 151 -2.22 -21.30 4.95
C PHE A 151 -2.89 -19.92 4.92
N LEU A 152 -2.20 -18.87 5.37
CA LEU A 152 -2.72 -17.51 5.38
C LEU A 152 -3.07 -16.98 3.98
N ARG A 153 -2.37 -17.41 2.92
CA ARG A 153 -2.76 -17.10 1.54
C ARG A 153 -4.08 -17.75 1.16
N GLY A 154 -4.31 -18.99 1.57
CA GLY A 154 -5.52 -19.76 1.29
C GLY A 154 -6.77 -19.11 1.91
N VAL A 155 -6.69 -18.73 3.18
CA VAL A 155 -7.81 -18.12 3.92
C VAL A 155 -7.90 -16.59 3.77
N ARG A 156 -7.04 -15.98 2.95
CA ARG A 156 -6.86 -14.52 2.86
C ARG A 156 -8.17 -13.77 2.60
N ARG A 157 -8.92 -14.20 1.59
CA ARG A 157 -10.14 -13.49 1.15
C ARG A 157 -11.21 -13.49 2.24
N GLU A 158 -11.42 -14.65 2.87
CA GLU A 158 -12.39 -14.83 3.93
C GLU A 158 -12.06 -13.98 5.16
N LEU A 159 -10.79 -14.01 5.61
CA LEU A 159 -10.33 -13.19 6.72
C LEU A 159 -10.49 -11.69 6.46
N VAL A 160 -10.09 -11.22 5.27
CA VAL A 160 -10.21 -9.80 4.91
C VAL A 160 -11.67 -9.35 4.88
N GLN A 161 -12.56 -10.19 4.33
CA GLN A 161 -13.98 -9.87 4.26
C GLN A 161 -14.61 -9.83 5.66
N ALA A 162 -14.37 -10.85 6.50
CA ALA A 162 -14.93 -10.93 7.84
C ALA A 162 -14.51 -9.74 8.73
N VAL A 163 -13.23 -9.35 8.68
CA VAL A 163 -12.74 -8.19 9.44
C VAL A 163 -13.30 -6.89 8.88
N ALA A 164 -13.43 -6.75 7.55
CA ALA A 164 -13.97 -5.54 6.94
C ALA A 164 -15.44 -5.33 7.33
N GLU A 165 -16.24 -6.39 7.33
CA GLU A 165 -17.64 -6.37 7.75
C GLU A 165 -17.76 -6.01 9.24
N GLY A 166 -16.93 -6.59 10.11
CA GLY A 166 -16.99 -6.34 11.56
C GLY A 166 -16.42 -5.00 12.00
N THR A 167 -15.44 -4.44 11.29
CA THR A 167 -14.74 -3.20 11.70
C THR A 167 -15.12 -1.97 10.89
N GLY A 168 -15.79 -2.15 9.74
CA GLY A 168 -16.08 -1.06 8.79
C GLY A 168 -14.85 -0.51 8.06
N VAL A 169 -13.68 -1.12 8.27
CA VAL A 169 -12.42 -0.72 7.63
C VAL A 169 -12.39 -1.22 6.19
N HIS A 170 -11.83 -0.41 5.29
CA HIS A 170 -11.72 -0.78 3.89
C HIS A 170 -10.85 -2.04 3.71
N GLN A 171 -11.34 -3.01 2.92
CA GLN A 171 -10.70 -4.32 2.72
C GLN A 171 -9.21 -4.24 2.35
N TYR A 172 -8.82 -3.26 1.53
CA TYR A 172 -7.41 -3.02 1.18
C TYR A 172 -6.52 -2.81 2.42
N THR A 173 -7.00 -2.07 3.43
CA THR A 173 -6.21 -1.78 4.63
C THR A 173 -5.92 -3.05 5.41
N ILE A 174 -6.95 -3.86 5.62
CA ILE A 174 -6.85 -5.16 6.29
C ILE A 174 -5.94 -6.09 5.48
N ASP A 175 -6.08 -6.08 4.17
CA ASP A 175 -5.27 -6.87 3.27
C ASP A 175 -3.78 -6.52 3.35
N GLN A 176 -3.43 -5.24 3.40
CA GLN A 176 -2.04 -4.80 3.59
C GLN A 176 -1.45 -5.27 4.93
N ILE A 177 -2.26 -5.27 6.00
CA ILE A 177 -1.84 -5.80 7.31
C ILE A 177 -1.59 -7.30 7.22
N LEU A 178 -2.51 -8.05 6.59
CA LEU A 178 -2.39 -9.49 6.43
C LEU A 178 -1.20 -9.88 5.55
N LEU A 179 -0.92 -9.15 4.47
CA LEU A 179 0.26 -9.37 3.63
C LEU A 179 1.56 -9.22 4.42
N LYS A 180 1.64 -8.24 5.33
CA LYS A 180 2.80 -8.11 6.23
C LYS A 180 2.92 -9.28 7.20
N MET A 181 1.81 -9.74 7.77
CA MET A 181 1.81 -10.95 8.61
C MET A 181 2.35 -12.16 7.83
N ILE A 182 1.92 -12.33 6.57
CA ILE A 182 2.39 -13.40 5.68
C ILE A 182 3.90 -13.32 5.45
N ASP A 183 4.43 -12.12 5.18
CA ASP A 183 5.87 -11.92 4.97
C ASP A 183 6.68 -12.18 6.24
N ARG A 184 6.18 -11.76 7.42
CA ARG A 184 6.81 -12.11 8.70
C ARG A 184 6.80 -13.61 8.96
N CYS A 185 5.70 -14.31 8.66
CA CYS A 185 5.63 -15.77 8.76
C CYS A 185 6.68 -16.47 7.89
N LYS A 186 6.97 -15.94 6.69
CA LYS A 186 8.05 -16.47 5.83
C LYS A 186 9.43 -16.27 6.44
N ILE A 187 9.72 -15.05 6.90
CA ILE A 187 11.02 -14.68 7.50
C ILE A 187 11.30 -15.54 8.74
N LEU A 188 10.29 -15.71 9.59
CA LEU A 188 10.35 -16.51 10.81
C LEU A 188 10.21 -18.03 10.57
N ARG A 189 9.95 -18.45 9.32
CA ARG A 189 9.76 -19.85 8.92
C ARG A 189 8.69 -20.58 9.74
N LEU A 190 7.60 -19.88 10.07
CA LEU A 190 6.53 -20.40 10.91
C LEU A 190 5.69 -21.46 10.19
N ARG A 191 5.19 -22.45 10.94
CA ARG A 191 4.41 -23.59 10.44
C ARG A 191 3.16 -23.79 11.27
N LEU A 192 2.16 -24.47 10.71
CA LEU A 192 0.93 -24.79 11.42
C LEU A 192 1.21 -25.80 12.53
N ALA A 193 0.65 -25.58 13.71
CA ALA A 193 0.79 -26.47 14.87
C ALA A 193 -0.51 -27.22 15.23
N THR A 194 -1.65 -26.78 14.71
CA THR A 194 -2.97 -27.35 14.98
C THR A 194 -3.82 -27.32 13.71
N THR A 195 -5.10 -27.71 13.81
CA THR A 195 -6.06 -27.75 12.71
C THR A 195 -6.28 -26.37 12.09
N GLU A 196 -6.51 -26.35 10.79
CA GLU A 196 -6.70 -25.13 10.00
C GLU A 196 -7.82 -24.24 10.54
N GLU A 197 -8.93 -24.84 10.99
CA GLU A 197 -10.09 -24.12 11.51
C GLU A 197 -9.80 -23.37 12.82
N GLN A 198 -9.03 -23.99 13.73
CA GLN A 198 -8.62 -23.34 14.98
C GLN A 198 -7.63 -22.21 14.71
N VAL A 199 -6.68 -22.42 13.80
CA VAL A 199 -5.71 -21.39 13.40
C VAL A 199 -6.44 -20.22 12.73
N ALA A 200 -7.40 -20.49 11.84
CA ALA A 200 -8.19 -19.46 11.16
C ALA A 200 -8.90 -18.53 12.15
N ARG A 201 -9.59 -19.09 13.14
CA ARG A 201 -10.26 -18.31 14.20
C ARG A 201 -9.29 -17.44 15.00
N ARG A 202 -8.13 -17.97 15.38
CA ARG A 202 -7.12 -17.22 16.14
C ARG A 202 -6.48 -16.12 15.29
N VAL A 203 -6.22 -16.39 14.02
CA VAL A 203 -5.72 -15.40 13.06
C VAL A 203 -6.76 -14.29 12.85
N LEU A 204 -8.05 -14.62 12.75
CA LEU A 204 -9.13 -13.63 12.63
C LEU A 204 -9.11 -12.65 13.80
N VAL A 205 -9.07 -13.16 15.04
CA VAL A 205 -8.99 -12.33 16.25
C VAL A 205 -7.74 -11.44 16.22
N MET A 206 -6.57 -12.01 15.90
CA MET A 206 -5.34 -11.23 15.80
C MET A 206 -5.43 -10.15 14.73
N LEU A 207 -5.96 -10.46 13.54
CA LEU A 207 -6.09 -9.52 12.44
C LEU A 207 -7.03 -8.37 12.82
N THR A 208 -8.13 -8.64 13.54
CA THR A 208 -9.03 -7.61 14.08
C THR A 208 -8.30 -6.70 15.07
N VAL A 209 -7.57 -7.26 16.03
CA VAL A 209 -6.80 -6.48 17.01
C VAL A 209 -5.73 -5.62 16.33
N GLN A 210 -5.00 -6.19 15.37
CA GLN A 210 -3.99 -5.44 14.62
C GLN A 210 -4.60 -4.36 13.74
N THR A 211 -5.79 -4.60 13.18
CA THR A 211 -6.55 -3.59 12.43
C THR A 211 -6.97 -2.44 13.35
N ALA A 212 -7.52 -2.73 14.54
CA ALA A 212 -7.88 -1.72 15.53
C ALA A 212 -6.66 -0.91 15.99
N ASN A 213 -5.53 -1.58 16.29
CA ASN A 213 -4.29 -0.88 16.65
C ASN A 213 -3.84 0.08 15.56
N VAL A 214 -3.83 -0.36 14.29
CA VAL A 214 -3.46 0.47 13.15
C VAL A 214 -4.37 1.70 12.99
N ILE A 215 -5.66 1.58 13.31
CA ILE A 215 -6.59 2.72 13.31
C ILE A 215 -6.25 3.69 14.44
N HIS A 216 -5.99 3.19 15.65
CA HIS A 216 -5.77 4.03 16.83
C HIS A 216 -4.39 4.67 16.90
N THR A 217 -3.34 3.94 16.54
CA THR A 217 -1.94 4.43 16.62
C THR A 217 -1.43 5.00 15.30
N GLY A 218 -2.25 4.94 14.24
CA GLY A 218 -1.79 5.10 12.87
C GLY A 218 -0.95 3.89 12.41
N TYR A 219 -0.76 3.79 11.09
CA TYR A 219 0.13 2.77 10.55
C TYR A 219 1.59 3.08 10.92
N HIS A 220 2.50 2.11 10.83
CA HIS A 220 3.91 2.42 11.01
C HIS A 220 4.45 3.26 9.85
N ARG A 221 5.52 4.02 10.12
CA ARG A 221 6.24 4.76 9.09
C ARG A 221 6.78 3.81 8.02
N ILE A 222 6.59 4.19 6.78
CA ILE A 222 7.11 3.51 5.60
C ILE A 222 8.22 4.38 5.04
N ALA A 223 9.42 3.80 4.91
CA ALA A 223 10.52 4.48 4.28
C ALA A 223 10.37 4.46 2.75
N LEU A 224 10.58 5.61 2.11
CA LEU A 224 10.56 5.81 0.66
C LEU A 224 11.87 5.39 0.01
#